data_AF-A0A971GRU4-F1
#
_entry.id   AF-A0A971GRU4-F1
#
_cell.length_a   1.000
_cell.length_b   1.000
_cell.length_c   1.000
_cell.angle_alpha   90.00
_cell.angle_beta   90.00
_cell.angle_gamma   90.00
#
_symmetry.space_group_name_H-M   'P 1'
#
loop_
_entity.id
_entity.type
_entity.pdbx_description
1 polymer ?
#
loop_
_entity_poly.entity_id
_entity_poly.type
_entity_poly.pdbx_seq_one_letter_code
_entity_poly.pdbx_strand_id
1 'polypeptide(L)'
;MRSVKTNALQISVLVAGAIYIIIGVAFFYSPMGVFKIFVKNVSEIWAGEVRTNELIAPMYHILRAFSAMLLTSGLMMIMPLFDPLKYRLMIWINGVLFPFLSALMLIKTGFALVSRSENGVNYYHKSMLIFGFIFTFVLFICFITLIITGRDAKAGKE
;
A
#
# COMPACT_ATOMS: atom_id res chain seq x y z
N MET A 1 4.33 -10.82 -30.64
CA MET A 1 3.32 -9.96 -29.97
C MET A 1 3.04 -10.58 -28.62
N ARG A 2 3.21 -9.84 -27.51
CA ARG A 2 2.92 -10.36 -26.16
C ARG A 2 1.45 -10.76 -26.03
N SER A 3 1.17 -11.82 -25.29
CA SER A 3 -0.21 -12.27 -25.08
C SER A 3 -1.04 -11.21 -24.33
N VAL A 4 -2.35 -11.18 -24.57
CA VAL A 4 -3.29 -10.25 -23.88
C VAL A 4 -3.21 -10.42 -22.36
N LYS A 5 -2.97 -11.64 -21.88
CA LYS A 5 -2.85 -11.97 -20.46
C LYS A 5 -1.56 -11.41 -19.86
N THR A 6 -0.46 -11.52 -20.61
CA THR A 6 0.85 -10.97 -20.22
C THR A 6 0.76 -9.44 -20.10
N ASN A 7 0.08 -8.79 -21.04
CA ASN A 7 -0.19 -7.34 -20.97
C ASN A 7 -1.08 -6.97 -19.77
N ALA A 8 -2.11 -7.75 -19.47
CA ALA A 8 -2.98 -7.52 -18.31
C ALA A 8 -2.20 -7.57 -16.99
N LEU A 9 -1.32 -8.56 -16.83
CA LEU A 9 -0.43 -8.66 -15.66
C LEU A 9 0.48 -7.44 -15.54
N GLN A 10 1.07 -6.97 -16.65
CA GLN A 10 1.92 -5.78 -16.66
C GLN A 10 1.16 -4.52 -16.25
N ILE A 11 -0.06 -4.34 -16.75
CA ILE A 11 -0.92 -3.22 -16.38
C ILE A 11 -1.26 -3.29 -14.88
N SER A 12 -1.65 -4.46 -14.35
CA SER A 12 -1.97 -4.60 -12.92
C SER A 12 -0.78 -4.28 -12.03
N VAL A 13 0.42 -4.74 -12.40
CA VAL A 13 1.65 -4.45 -11.65
C VAL A 13 2.02 -2.97 -11.75
N LEU A 14 1.84 -2.32 -12.91
CA LEU A 14 2.07 -0.88 -13.04
C LEU A 14 1.10 -0.06 -12.19
N VAL A 15 -0.18 -0.44 -12.16
CA VAL A 15 -1.18 0.22 -11.31
C VAL A 15 -0.80 0.07 -9.84
N ALA A 16 -0.41 -1.13 -9.41
CA ALA A 16 0.05 -1.38 -8.05
C ALA A 16 1.29 -0.55 -7.69
N GLY A 17 2.30 -0.53 -8.58
CA GLY A 17 3.52 0.25 -8.39
C GLY A 17 3.25 1.75 -8.31
N ALA A 18 2.38 2.28 -9.17
CA ALA A 18 1.97 3.67 -9.15
C ALA A 18 1.27 4.04 -7.82
N ILE A 19 0.36 3.19 -7.33
CA ILE A 19 -0.30 3.39 -6.04
C ILE A 19 0.74 3.45 -4.92
N TYR A 20 1.72 2.54 -4.91
CA TYR A 20 2.76 2.51 -3.88
C TYR A 20 3.66 3.75 -3.92
N ILE A 21 4.03 4.21 -5.12
CA ILE A 21 4.80 5.45 -5.29
C ILE A 21 4.00 6.65 -4.80
N ILE A 22 2.73 6.78 -5.18
CA ILE A 22 1.89 7.93 -4.78
C ILE A 22 1.75 7.99 -3.26
N ILE A 23 1.39 6.86 -2.63
CA ILE A 23 1.24 6.79 -1.17
C ILE A 23 2.61 7.02 -0.49
N GLY A 24 3.67 6.38 -0.99
CA GLY A 24 5.02 6.52 -0.46
C GLY A 24 5.52 7.97 -0.50
N VAL A 25 5.36 8.66 -1.63
CA VAL A 25 5.74 10.08 -1.78
C VAL A 25 4.92 10.95 -0.83
N ALA A 26 3.60 10.76 -0.78
CA ALA A 26 2.72 11.57 0.07
C ALA A 26 3.11 11.48 1.55
N PHE A 27 3.30 10.26 2.07
CA PHE A 27 3.71 10.06 3.46
C PHE A 27 5.19 10.34 3.72
N PHE A 28 6.07 10.27 2.72
CA PHE A 28 7.49 10.61 2.91
C PHE A 28 7.69 12.11 3.14
N TYR A 29 6.97 12.95 2.39
CA TYR A 29 7.07 14.41 2.48
C TYR A 29 6.27 14.98 3.65
N SER A 30 5.03 14.53 3.83
CA SER A 30 4.14 15.12 4.84
C SER A 30 3.18 14.09 5.45
N PRO A 31 3.66 13.19 6.33
CA PRO A 31 2.78 12.22 6.97
C PRO A 31 1.63 12.91 7.74
N MET A 32 1.93 13.98 8.48
CA MET A 32 0.91 14.76 9.22
C MET A 32 -0.04 15.51 8.29
N GLY A 33 0.44 15.97 7.12
CA GLY A 33 -0.41 16.57 6.11
C GLY A 33 -1.38 15.57 5.48
N VAL A 34 -0.95 14.33 5.24
CA VAL A 34 -1.85 13.27 4.78
C VAL A 34 -2.90 12.95 5.85
N PHE A 35 -2.52 12.89 7.13
CA PHE A 35 -3.49 12.66 8.21
C PHE A 35 -4.51 13.78 8.37
N LYS A 36 -4.16 15.05 8.09
CA LYS A 36 -5.11 16.19 8.08
C LYS A 36 -6.30 15.97 7.15
N ILE A 37 -6.11 15.27 6.04
CA ILE A 37 -7.20 14.96 5.09
C ILE A 37 -8.28 14.10 5.74
N PHE A 38 -7.90 13.26 6.71
CA PHE A 38 -8.77 12.27 7.33
C PHE A 38 -9.18 12.60 8.76
N VAL A 39 -8.48 13.53 9.43
CA VAL A 39 -8.67 13.88 10.83
C VAL A 39 -8.69 15.40 11.00
N LYS A 40 -9.76 15.93 11.61
CA LYS A 40 -9.93 17.37 11.84
C LYS A 40 -8.98 17.97 12.89
N ASN A 41 -8.43 17.16 13.79
CA ASN A 41 -7.70 17.62 14.98
C ASN A 41 -6.17 17.51 14.85
N VAL A 42 -5.60 17.74 13.66
CA VAL A 42 -4.13 17.78 13.52
C VAL A 42 -3.69 19.24 13.59
N SER A 43 -2.79 19.56 14.53
CA SER A 43 -2.25 20.91 14.74
C SER A 43 -1.78 21.55 13.42
N GLU A 44 -2.10 22.83 13.22
CA GLU A 44 -1.58 23.60 12.09
C GLU A 44 -0.05 23.62 12.09
N ILE A 45 0.55 23.68 13.28
CA ILE A 45 2.00 23.72 13.55
C ILE A 45 2.50 22.32 13.97
N TRP A 46 2.15 21.30 13.18
CA TRP A 46 2.54 19.91 13.43
C TRP A 46 4.06 19.70 13.53
N ALA A 47 4.86 20.53 12.86
CA ALA A 47 6.32 20.45 12.90
C ALA A 47 6.89 20.77 14.29
N GLY A 48 6.21 21.62 15.07
CA GLY A 48 6.57 21.89 16.46
C GLY A 48 6.27 20.67 17.33
N GLU A 49 5.10 20.08 17.16
CA GLU A 49 4.63 18.93 17.93
C GLU A 49 5.52 17.68 17.73
N VAL A 50 5.98 17.44 16.50
CA VAL A 50 6.95 16.36 16.21
C VAL A 50 8.28 16.58 16.94
N ARG A 51 8.70 17.82 17.17
CA ARG A 51 9.97 18.14 17.85
C ARG A 51 9.86 18.09 19.37
N THR A 52 8.70 18.47 19.91
CA THR A 52 8.50 18.62 21.36
C THR A 52 7.98 17.36 22.03
N ASN A 53 7.35 16.45 21.28
CA ASN A 53 6.77 15.24 21.83
C ASN A 53 7.66 14.02 21.56
N GLU A 54 8.19 13.45 22.63
CA GLU A 54 9.12 12.31 22.62
C GLU A 54 8.57 11.04 21.98
N LEU A 55 7.24 10.85 21.93
CA LEU A 55 6.59 9.69 21.31
C LEU A 55 6.25 9.94 19.84
N ILE A 56 5.86 11.17 19.50
CA ILE A 56 5.46 11.52 18.12
C ILE A 56 6.69 11.58 17.20
N ALA A 57 7.83 12.06 17.68
CA ALA A 57 9.06 12.14 16.88
C ALA A 57 9.49 10.79 16.30
N PRO A 58 9.67 9.73 17.12
CA PRO A 58 10.02 8.40 16.61
C PRO A 58 8.98 7.85 15.63
N MET A 59 7.68 7.96 15.95
CA MET A 59 6.61 7.48 15.07
C MET A 59 6.61 8.19 13.72
N TYR A 60 6.84 9.51 13.71
CA TYR A 60 6.95 10.29 12.48
C TYR A 60 8.11 9.81 11.60
N HIS A 61 9.29 9.58 12.18
CA HIS A 61 10.46 9.10 11.42
C HIS A 61 10.32 7.65 10.96
N ILE A 62 9.73 6.78 11.78
CA ILE A 62 9.40 5.40 11.41
C ILE A 62 8.44 5.39 10.21
N LEU A 63 7.40 6.22 10.24
CA LEU A 63 6.43 6.31 9.16
C LEU A 63 7.10 6.80 7.85
N ARG A 64 8.02 7.76 7.92
CA ARG A 64 8.80 8.19 6.74
C ARG A 64 9.72 7.08 6.21
N ALA A 65 10.34 6.30 7.09
CA ALA A 65 11.15 5.15 6.67
C ALA A 65 10.29 4.08 5.96
N PHE A 66 9.12 3.74 6.50
CA PHE A 66 8.17 2.84 5.83
C PHE A 66 7.66 3.41 4.51
N SER A 67 7.49 4.73 4.41
CA SER A 67 7.10 5.40 3.17
C SER A 67 8.18 5.27 2.09
N ALA A 68 9.46 5.38 2.48
CA ALA A 68 10.57 5.12 1.57
C ALA A 68 10.60 3.65 1.12
N MET A 69 10.33 2.70 2.01
CA MET A 69 10.21 1.28 1.64
C MET A 69 9.04 1.01 0.68
N LEU A 70 7.90 1.70 0.87
CA LEU A 70 6.77 1.60 -0.03
C LEU A 70 7.10 2.17 -1.42
N LEU A 71 7.82 3.29 -1.45
CA LEU A 71 8.29 3.91 -2.70
C LEU A 71 9.25 2.97 -3.45
N THR A 72 10.24 2.39 -2.77
CA THR A 72 11.16 1.44 -3.40
C THR A 72 10.45 0.16 -3.86
N SER A 73 9.47 -0.34 -3.11
CA SER A 73 8.61 -1.45 -3.55
C SER A 73 7.83 -1.09 -4.82
N GLY A 74 7.27 0.12 -4.89
CA GLY A 74 6.60 0.62 -6.08
C GLY A 74 7.52 0.76 -7.30
N LEU A 75 8.76 1.22 -7.11
CA LEU A 75 9.77 1.26 -8.17
C LEU A 75 10.18 -0.14 -8.64
N MET A 76 10.31 -1.11 -7.73
CA MET A 76 10.61 -2.49 -8.10
C MET A 76 9.52 -3.10 -9.00
N MET A 77 8.27 -2.66 -8.87
CA MET A 77 7.18 -3.09 -9.76
C MET A 77 7.32 -2.60 -11.21
N ILE A 78 8.32 -1.78 -11.54
CA ILE A 78 8.64 -1.46 -12.94
C ILE A 78 9.35 -2.65 -13.61
N MET A 79 10.11 -3.48 -12.89
CA MET A 79 10.88 -4.58 -13.48
C MET A 79 10.03 -5.63 -14.24
N PRO A 80 8.86 -6.06 -13.72
CA PRO A 80 7.94 -6.93 -14.45
C PRO A 80 7.43 -6.40 -15.80
N LEU A 81 7.58 -5.10 -16.10
CA LEU A 81 7.25 -4.56 -17.42
C LEU A 81 8.18 -5.09 -18.52
N PHE A 82 9.43 -5.38 -18.16
CA PHE A 82 10.42 -5.92 -19.08
C PHE A 82 10.23 -7.43 -19.26
N ASP A 83 10.04 -8.16 -18.18
CA ASP A 83 9.83 -9.61 -18.21
C ASP A 83 8.95 -10.09 -17.02
N PRO A 84 7.62 -10.17 -17.20
CA PRO A 84 6.71 -10.47 -16.09
C PRO A 84 6.81 -11.93 -15.63
N LEU A 85 7.29 -12.84 -16.48
CA LEU A 85 7.43 -14.26 -16.15
C LEU A 85 8.66 -14.49 -15.28
N LYS A 86 9.79 -13.83 -15.61
CA LYS A 86 11.01 -13.90 -14.80
C LYS A 86 10.84 -13.22 -13.44
N TYR A 87 10.17 -12.07 -13.39
CA TYR A 87 9.95 -11.33 -12.14
C TYR A 87 8.69 -11.78 -11.38
N ARG A 88 8.13 -12.96 -11.68
CA ARG A 88 6.90 -13.45 -11.07
C ARG A 88 6.94 -13.55 -9.54
N LEU A 89 8.08 -13.94 -8.97
CA LEU A 89 8.27 -13.96 -7.51
C LEU A 89 8.18 -12.56 -6.91
N MET A 90 8.72 -11.56 -7.59
CA MET A 90 8.64 -10.15 -7.17
C MET A 90 7.19 -9.65 -7.19
N ILE A 91 6.39 -10.06 -8.19
CA ILE A 91 4.95 -9.78 -8.24
C ILE A 91 4.23 -10.47 -7.08
N TRP A 92 4.60 -11.70 -6.73
CA TRP A 92 4.02 -12.40 -5.58
C TRP A 92 4.31 -11.69 -4.25
N ILE A 93 5.55 -11.27 -4.03
CA ILE A 93 5.94 -10.62 -2.78
C ILE A 93 5.30 -9.23 -2.67
N ASN A 94 5.51 -8.37 -3.68
CA ASN A 94 5.08 -6.97 -3.62
C ASN A 94 3.61 -6.78 -4.01
N GLY A 95 3.06 -7.60 -4.92
CA GLY A 95 1.70 -7.44 -5.44
C GLY A 95 0.64 -8.31 -4.76
N VAL A 96 1.03 -9.35 -4.01
CA VAL A 96 0.08 -10.22 -3.31
C VAL A 96 0.36 -10.27 -1.81
N LEU A 97 1.55 -10.72 -1.40
CA LEU A 97 1.85 -10.95 0.02
C LEU A 97 1.84 -9.65 0.83
N PHE A 98 2.54 -8.63 0.36
CA PHE A 98 2.58 -7.32 1.00
C PHE A 98 1.17 -6.70 1.13
N PRO A 99 0.38 -6.51 0.05
CA PRO A 99 -0.94 -5.92 0.16
C PRO A 99 -1.91 -6.80 0.96
N PHE A 100 -1.75 -8.13 0.96
CA PHE A 100 -2.53 -9.03 1.83
C PHE A 100 -2.32 -8.72 3.31
N LEU A 101 -1.05 -8.72 3.75
CA LEU A 101 -0.70 -8.48 5.14
C LEU A 101 -1.09 -7.06 5.57
N SER A 102 -0.83 -6.07 4.73
CA SER A 102 -1.20 -4.67 4.99
C SER A 102 -2.72 -4.49 5.07
N ALA A 103 -3.48 -5.04 4.12
CA ALA A 103 -4.94 -4.96 4.13
C ALA A 103 -5.53 -5.64 5.36
N LEU A 104 -5.06 -6.84 5.70
CA LEU A 104 -5.53 -7.58 6.87
C LEU A 104 -5.27 -6.79 8.15
N MET A 105 -4.08 -6.22 8.32
CA MET A 105 -3.77 -5.41 9.50
C MET A 105 -4.65 -4.16 9.55
N LEU A 106 -4.70 -3.36 8.48
CA LEU A 106 -5.42 -2.08 8.45
C LEU A 106 -6.93 -2.23 8.61
N ILE A 107 -7.52 -3.25 7.99
CA ILE A 107 -8.96 -3.53 8.10
C ILE A 107 -9.28 -4.04 9.50
N LYS A 108 -8.48 -4.97 10.03
CA LYS A 108 -8.66 -5.50 11.40
C LYS A 108 -8.55 -4.38 12.43
N THR A 109 -7.53 -3.52 12.36
CA THR A 109 -7.38 -2.38 13.27
C THR A 109 -8.48 -1.35 13.06
N GLY A 110 -8.87 -1.11 11.81
CA GLY A 110 -9.96 -0.21 11.46
C GLY A 110 -11.29 -0.63 12.08
N PHE A 111 -11.65 -1.91 12.07
CA PHE A 111 -12.89 -2.42 12.66
C PHE A 111 -12.79 -2.69 14.17
N ALA A 112 -11.65 -3.19 14.67
CA ALA A 112 -11.49 -3.52 16.10
C ALA A 112 -11.66 -2.29 17.01
N LEU A 113 -11.28 -1.10 16.53
CA LEU A 113 -11.43 0.17 17.25
C LEU A 113 -12.86 0.72 17.16
N VAL A 114 -13.64 0.36 16.14
CA VAL A 114 -15.07 0.71 16.04
C VAL A 114 -15.88 -0.02 17.12
N SER A 115 -15.50 -1.25 17.45
CA SER A 115 -16.19 -2.04 18.48
C SER A 115 -15.81 -1.69 19.92
N ARG A 116 -14.72 -0.92 20.14
CA ARG A 116 -14.28 -0.43 21.47
C ARG A 116 -14.69 1.03 21.69
N SER A 117 -15.97 1.31 21.47
CA SER A 117 -16.58 2.59 21.83
C SER A 117 -16.86 2.62 23.34
N GLU A 118 -15.83 2.77 24.16
CA GLU A 118 -16.02 3.19 25.54
C GLU A 118 -16.23 4.71 25.55
N ASN A 119 -17.34 5.16 26.14
CA ASN A 119 -17.74 6.56 26.33
C ASN A 119 -18.27 7.33 25.10
N GLY A 120 -18.81 6.67 24.08
CA GLY A 120 -19.58 7.33 23.01
C GLY A 120 -18.77 8.16 22.01
N VAL A 121 -17.43 8.13 22.12
CA VAL A 121 -16.53 8.73 21.13
C VAL A 121 -16.15 7.64 20.13
N ASN A 122 -16.86 7.60 19.01
CA ASN A 122 -16.53 6.69 17.91
C ASN A 122 -15.21 7.14 17.25
N TYR A 123 -14.10 6.50 17.64
CA TYR A 123 -12.80 6.64 16.97
C TYR A 123 -12.83 5.91 15.62
N TYR A 124 -13.56 6.47 14.66
CA TYR A 124 -13.63 5.94 13.30
C TYR A 124 -12.41 6.43 12.52
N HIS A 125 -11.34 5.65 12.52
CA HIS A 125 -10.14 5.95 11.71
C HIS A 125 -10.40 5.62 10.24
N LYS A 126 -11.20 6.48 9.58
CA LYS A 126 -11.57 6.38 8.16
C LYS A 126 -10.37 6.17 7.25
N SER A 127 -9.24 6.81 7.55
CA SER A 127 -7.97 6.64 6.82
C SER A 127 -7.51 5.19 6.76
N MET A 128 -7.55 4.45 7.87
CA MET A 128 -7.08 3.07 7.93
C MET A 128 -7.93 2.16 7.04
N LEU A 129 -9.25 2.33 7.06
CA LEU A 129 -10.16 1.56 6.20
C LEU A 129 -9.95 1.90 4.73
N ILE A 130 -9.79 3.18 4.38
CA ILE A 130 -9.53 3.61 2.99
C ILE A 130 -8.25 2.97 2.45
N PHE A 131 -7.13 3.08 3.19
CA PHE A 131 -5.88 2.42 2.77
C PHE A 131 -6.00 0.90 2.75
N GLY A 132 -6.73 0.30 3.70
CA GLY A 132 -7.05 -1.12 3.71
C GLY A 132 -7.76 -1.56 2.43
N PHE A 133 -8.78 -0.83 1.98
CA PHE A 133 -9.48 -1.12 0.73
C PHE A 133 -8.60 -0.92 -0.51
N ILE A 134 -7.74 0.11 -0.53
CA ILE A 134 -6.78 0.32 -1.62
C ILE A 134 -5.82 -0.87 -1.73
N PHE A 135 -5.26 -1.35 -0.62
CA PHE A 135 -4.39 -2.53 -0.65
C PHE A 135 -5.14 -3.81 -1.00
N THR A 136 -6.38 -3.98 -0.55
CA THR A 136 -7.25 -5.09 -1.00
C THR A 136 -7.47 -5.05 -2.51
N PHE A 137 -7.71 -3.86 -3.09
CA PHE A 137 -7.83 -3.70 -4.53
C PHE A 137 -6.55 -4.13 -5.26
N VAL A 138 -5.38 -3.67 -4.79
CA VAL A 138 -4.07 -4.07 -5.34
C VAL A 138 -3.88 -5.58 -5.28
N LEU A 139 -4.22 -6.20 -4.15
CA LEU A 139 -4.16 -7.64 -3.98
C LEU A 139 -5.00 -8.36 -5.05
N PHE A 140 -6.25 -7.97 -5.24
CA PHE A 140 -7.14 -8.68 -6.16
C PHE A 140 -6.68 -8.54 -7.61
N ILE A 141 -6.29 -7.34 -8.06
CA ILE A 141 -5.82 -7.14 -9.43
C ILE A 141 -4.57 -7.99 -9.72
N CYS A 142 -3.60 -8.02 -8.81
CA CYS A 142 -2.36 -8.76 -8.98
C CYS A 142 -2.57 -10.27 -8.83
N PHE A 143 -3.39 -10.71 -7.87
CA PHE A 143 -3.67 -12.13 -7.63
C PHE A 143 -4.42 -12.77 -8.81
N ILE A 144 -5.48 -12.11 -9.30
CA ILE A 144 -6.28 -12.62 -10.42
C ILE A 144 -5.41 -12.73 -11.68
N THR A 145 -4.65 -11.69 -12.00
CA THR A 145 -3.78 -11.70 -13.19
C THR A 145 -2.63 -12.71 -13.08
N LEU A 146 -2.07 -12.94 -11.87
CA LEU A 146 -1.06 -13.99 -11.62
C LEU A 146 -1.60 -15.41 -11.79
N ILE A 147 -2.87 -15.65 -11.45
CA ILE A 147 -3.51 -16.95 -11.65
C ILE A 147 -3.74 -17.18 -13.15
N ILE A 148 -4.28 -16.19 -13.85
CA ILE A 148 -4.59 -16.28 -15.29
C ILE A 148 -3.32 -16.56 -16.10
N THR A 149 -2.22 -15.85 -15.81
CA THR A 149 -0.92 -16.03 -16.47
C THR A 149 -0.15 -17.26 -15.97
N GLY A 150 -0.65 -17.93 -14.92
CA GLY A 150 0.05 -19.05 -14.31
C GLY A 150 0.12 -20.32 -15.15
N ARG A 151 -0.83 -20.51 -16.06
CA ARG A 151 -0.80 -21.62 -17.02
C ARG A 151 0.23 -21.37 -18.13
N ASP A 152 0.33 -20.14 -18.61
CA ASP A 152 1.24 -19.76 -19.69
C ASP A 152 2.70 -19.76 -19.20
N ALA A 153 2.92 -19.34 -17.94
CA ALA A 153 4.21 -19.43 -17.26
C ALA A 153 4.76 -20.87 -17.13
N LYS A 154 3.88 -21.86 -16.89
CA LYS A 154 4.28 -23.28 -16.82
C LYS A 154 4.58 -23.87 -18.20
N ALA A 155 4.02 -23.29 -19.25
CA ALA A 155 4.21 -23.72 -20.63
C ALA A 155 5.43 -23.07 -21.31
N GLY A 156 6.11 -22.12 -20.65
CA GLY A 156 7.24 -21.38 -21.23
C GLY A 156 6.86 -20.53 -22.45
N LYS A 157 5.57 -20.22 -22.62
CA LYS A 157 5.05 -19.42 -23.74
C LYS A 157 4.76 -18.01 -23.23
N GLU A 158 5.42 -17.01 -23.81
CA GLU A 158 5.21 -15.57 -23.56
C GLU A 158 3.88 -15.03 -24.12
#